data_AF-A0A3B8RSS1-F1
#
_entry.id   AF-A0A3B8RSS1-F1
#
_cell.length_a   1.000
_cell.length_b   1.000
_cell.length_c   1.000
_cell.angle_alpha   90.00
_cell.angle_beta   90.00
_cell.angle_gamma   90.00
#
_symmetry.space_group_name_H-M   'P 1'
#
loop_
_entity.id
_entity.type
_entity.pdbx_description
1 polymer ?
#
loop_
_entity_poly.entity_id
_entity_poly.type
_entity_poly.pdbx_seq_one_letter_code
_entity_poly.pdbx_strand_id
1 'polypeptide(L)' 'QIKKPEKLGVTLLQNYSLSALRKYIDWTPFFLTWELKGKYPAIFKNDKYGKEATRLFEDANKLLDRIINENLIAAS' A
#
# COMPACT_ATOMS: atom_id res chain seq x y z
N GLN A 1 -8.74 -13.40 -32.99
CA GLN A 1 -7.31 -13.74 -33.12
C GLN A 1 -6.70 -13.78 -31.72
N ILE A 2 -5.98 -14.85 -31.34
CA ILE A 2 -5.37 -14.94 -30.00
C ILE A 2 -4.09 -14.09 -30.00
N LYS A 3 -4.01 -13.10 -29.12
CA LYS A 3 -2.84 -12.21 -29.02
C LYS A 3 -1.77 -12.88 -28.17
N LYS A 4 -0.60 -13.13 -28.77
CA LYS A 4 0.58 -13.63 -28.06
C LYS A 4 1.07 -12.57 -27.05
N PRO A 5 1.55 -12.97 -25.86
CA PRO A 5 2.20 -12.07 -24.92
C PRO A 5 3.39 -11.33 -25.55
N GLU A 6 3.60 -10.08 -25.14
CA GLU A 6 4.71 -9.26 -25.63
C GLU A 6 6.07 -9.88 -25.32
N LYS A 7 6.19 -10.53 -24.16
CA LYS A 7 7.41 -11.23 -23.74
C LYS A 7 7.07 -12.66 -23.31
N LEU A 8 7.66 -13.62 -24.02
CA LEU A 8 7.60 -15.03 -23.67
C LEU A 8 8.75 -15.38 -22.72
N GLY A 9 8.60 -16.45 -21.95
CA GLY A 9 9.60 -16.87 -20.96
C GLY A 9 9.53 -16.07 -19.65
N VAL A 10 10.55 -16.22 -18.81
CA VAL A 10 10.60 -15.59 -17.48
C VAL A 10 11.05 -14.13 -17.58
N THR A 11 10.32 -13.24 -16.92
CA THR A 11 10.74 -11.85 -16.70
C THR A 11 10.97 -11.64 -15.22
N LEU A 12 12.22 -11.33 -14.87
CA LEU A 12 12.63 -11.07 -13.50
C LEU A 12 12.43 -9.58 -13.19
N LEU A 13 11.74 -9.28 -12.10
CA LEU A 13 11.56 -7.91 -11.57
C LEU A 13 12.25 -7.85 -10.22
N GLN A 14 13.35 -7.10 -10.12
CA GLN A 14 14.11 -6.96 -8.87
C GLN A 14 14.13 -5.51 -8.42
N ASN A 15 14.15 -5.31 -7.10
CA ASN A 15 14.23 -4.00 -6.46
C ASN A 15 13.16 -3.04 -7.00
N TYR A 16 11.95 -3.54 -7.14
CA TYR A 16 10.86 -2.74 -7.69
C TYR A 16 10.57 -1.56 -6.77
N SER A 17 10.28 -0.40 -7.37
CA SER A 17 10.15 0.85 -6.63
C SER A 17 9.00 0.78 -5.62
N LEU A 18 9.33 0.82 -4.33
CA LEU A 18 8.33 0.88 -3.25
C LEU A 18 7.51 2.18 -3.31
N SER A 19 8.08 3.28 -3.80
CA SER A 19 7.34 4.53 -4.01
C SER A 19 6.32 4.42 -5.15
N ALA A 20 6.60 3.61 -6.18
CA ALA A 20 5.62 3.26 -7.19
C ALA A 20 4.52 2.36 -6.60
N LEU A 21 4.89 1.31 -5.86
CA LEU A 21 3.95 0.35 -5.27
C LEU A 21 3.01 1.00 -4.24
N ARG A 22 3.49 1.98 -3.47
CA ARG A 22 2.66 2.71 -2.48
C ARG A 22 1.40 3.32 -3.07
N LYS A 23 1.42 3.68 -4.36
CA LYS A 23 0.26 4.24 -5.08
C LYS A 23 -0.84 3.21 -5.35
N TYR A 24 -0.51 1.92 -5.25
CA TYR A 24 -1.41 0.79 -5.52
C TYR A 24 -1.87 0.07 -4.26
N ILE A 25 -1.47 0.55 -3.07
CA ILE A 25 -1.94 -0.02 -1.81
C ILE A 25 -3.44 0.24 -1.66
N ASP A 26 -4.23 -0.84 -1.54
CA ASP A 26 -5.54 -0.76 -0.92
C ASP A 26 -5.35 -0.70 0.60
N TRP A 27 -5.70 0.43 1.19
CA TRP A 27 -5.57 0.65 2.63
C TRP A 27 -6.73 0.05 3.44
N THR A 28 -7.79 -0.44 2.78
CA THR A 28 -8.94 -1.03 3.48
C THR A 28 -8.55 -2.25 4.31
N PRO A 29 -7.82 -3.26 3.79
CA PRO A 29 -7.34 -4.38 4.60
C PRO A 29 -6.42 -3.95 5.75
N PHE A 30 -5.60 -2.91 5.56
CA PHE A 30 -4.74 -2.37 6.62
C PHE A 30 -5.57 -1.89 7.82
N PHE A 31 -6.64 -1.10 7.60
CA PHE A 31 -7.52 -0.69 8.70
C PHE A 31 -8.28 -1.85 9.33
N LEU A 32 -8.69 -2.84 8.53
CA LEU A 32 -9.34 -4.05 9.05
C LEU A 32 -8.42 -4.85 9.98
N THR A 33 -7.12 -4.94 9.68
CA THR A 33 -6.12 -5.57 10.57
C THR A 33 -6.01 -4.86 11.92
N TRP A 34 -6.26 -3.55 11.96
CA TRP A 34 -6.32 -2.75 13.19
C TRP A 34 -7.74 -2.67 13.79
N GLU A 35 -8.65 -3.53 13.36
CA GLU A 35 -10.05 -3.60 13.81
C GLU A 35 -10.86 -2.31 13.58
N LEU A 36 -10.38 -1.43 12.70
CA LEU A 36 -11.06 -0.20 12.30
C LEU A 36 -11.98 -0.51 11.11
N LYS A 37 -13.28 -0.61 11.39
CA LYS A 37 -14.29 -0.96 10.39
C LYS A 37 -14.60 0.23 9.49
N GLY A 38 -14.28 0.11 8.20
CA GLY A 38 -14.64 1.09 7.17
C GLY A 38 -13.78 0.92 5.92
N LYS A 39 -14.26 1.45 4.79
CA LYS A 39 -13.52 1.41 3.52
C LYS A 39 -12.64 2.65 3.38
N TYR A 40 -11.42 2.51 2.88
CA TYR A 40 -10.60 3.67 2.50
C TYR A 40 -11.15 4.34 1.22
N PRO A 41 -11.19 5.70 1.14
CA PRO A 41 -10.84 6.69 2.17
C PRO A 41 -12.02 7.10 3.08
N ALA A 42 -13.22 6.53 2.88
CA ALA A 42 -14.43 6.92 3.61
C ALA A 42 -14.31 6.74 5.15
N ILE A 43 -13.48 5.81 5.62
CA ILE A 43 -13.24 5.55 7.05
C ILE A 43 -12.81 6.81 7.83
N PHE A 44 -12.13 7.76 7.18
CA PHE A 44 -11.69 9.00 7.84
C PHE A 44 -12.82 9.90 8.31
N LYS A 45 -14.01 9.76 7.71
CA LYS A 45 -15.22 10.52 8.11
C LYS A 45 -16.14 9.73 9.05
N ASN A 46 -15.72 8.54 9.48
CA ASN A 46 -16.51 7.73 10.40
C ASN A 46 -16.48 8.34 11.82
N ASP A 47 -17.64 8.52 12.45
CA ASP A 47 -17.74 9.14 13.77
C ASP A 47 -16.99 8.39 14.87
N LYS A 48 -16.91 7.05 14.77
CA LYS A 48 -16.25 6.20 15.76
C LYS A 48 -14.76 6.01 15.48
N TYR A 49 -14.39 5.83 14.22
CA TYR A 49 -13.05 5.38 13.82
C TYR A 49 -12.20 6.45 13.13
N GLY A 50 -12.80 7.54 12.62
CA GLY A 50 -12.14 8.48 11.71
C GLY A 50 -10.89 9.13 12.27
N LYS A 51 -10.92 9.52 13.54
CA LYS A 51 -9.76 10.12 14.24
C LYS A 51 -8.59 9.14 14.32
N GLU A 52 -8.82 7.93 14.83
CA GLU A 52 -7.77 6.92 14.98
C GLU A 52 -7.30 6.39 13.62
N ALA A 53 -8.20 6.23 12.64
CA ALA A 53 -7.84 5.86 11.27
C ALA A 53 -6.92 6.90 10.62
N THR A 54 -7.18 8.19 10.83
CA THR A 54 -6.34 9.28 10.32
C THR A 54 -4.94 9.23 10.93
N ARG A 55 -4.86 9.12 12.27
CA ARG A 55 -3.57 9.01 12.98
C ARG A 55 -2.77 7.78 12.52
N LEU A 56 -3.42 6.63 12.46
CA LEU A 56 -2.78 5.38 12.05
C LEU A 56 -2.29 5.46 10.59
N PHE A 57 -3.06 6.08 9.71
CA PHE A 57 -2.64 6.31 8.32
C PHE A 57 -1.41 7.22 8.24
N GLU A 58 -1.39 8.32 8.97
CA GLU A 58 -0.23 9.22 9.02
C GLU A 58 1.03 8.51 9.51
N ASP A 59 0.92 7.73 10.59
CA ASP A 59 2.04 6.99 11.16
C ASP A 59 2.55 5.89 10.21
N ALA A 60 1.64 5.16 9.55
CA ALA A 60 2.00 4.18 8.53
C ALA A 60 2.74 4.83 7.34
N ASN A 61 2.28 6.00 6.90
CA ASN A 61 2.91 6.72 5.79
C ASN A 61 4.31 7.25 6.17
N LYS A 62 4.51 7.75 7.39
CA LYS A 62 5.85 8.14 7.89
C LYS A 62 6.79 6.94 7.95
N LEU A 63 6.30 5.78 8.37
CA LEU A 63 7.11 4.56 8.36
C LEU A 63 7.46 4.12 6.93
N LEU A 64 6.52 4.20 5.99
CA LEU A 64 6.80 3.93 4.57
C LEU A 64 7.83 4.92 4.01
N ASP A 65 7.74 6.21 4.36
CA ASP A 65 8.74 7.21 3.97
C ASP A 65 10.13 6.81 4.47
N ARG A 66 10.24 6.40 5.73
CA ARG A 66 11.50 5.92 6.29
C ARG A 66 12.03 4.69 5.56
N ILE A 67 11.18 3.67 5.36
CA ILE A 67 11.54 2.43 4.67
C ILE A 67 12.08 2.72 3.26
N ILE A 68 11.43 3.63 2.54
CA ILE A 68 11.81 4.02 1.18
C ILE A 68 13.13 4.81 1.19
N ASN A 69 13.25 5.82 2.05
CA ASN A 69 14.42 6.71 2.07
C ASN A 69 15.69 6.02 2.56
N GLU A 70 15.55 5.11 3.53
CA GLU A 70 16.68 4.37 4.12
C GLU A 70 16.90 3.01 3.42
N ASN A 71 16.11 2.66 2.39
CA ASN A 71 16.16 1.37 1.68
C ASN A 71 16.11 0.15 2.62
N LEU A 72 15.22 0.17 3.62
CA LEU A 72 15.15 -0.86 4.66
C LEU A 72 14.52 -2.17 4.19
N ILE A 73 13.70 -2.12 3.15
CA ILE A 73 12.97 -3.26 2.58
C ILE A 73 13.06 -3.17 1.06
N ALA A 74 13.12 -4.32 0.38
CA ALA A 74 13.11 -4.42 -1.07
C ALA A 74 11.95 -5.31 -1.54
N ALA A 75 11.42 -5.00 -2.72
CA ALA A 75 10.50 -5.87 -3.45
C ALA A 75 11.29 -6.59 -4.56
N SER A 76 11.32 -7.92 -4.50
CA SER A 76 12.11 -8.80 -5.39
C SER A 76 11.33 -10.04 -5.80
#